data_AF-A0A926C443-F1
#
_entry.id   AF-A0A926C443-F1
#
_cell.length_a   1.000
_cell.length_b   1.000
_cell.length_c   1.000
_cell.angle_alpha   90.00
_cell.angle_beta   90.00
_cell.angle_gamma   90.00
#
_symmetry.space_group_name_H-M   'P 1'
#
loop_
_entity.id
_entity.type
_entity.pdbx_description
1 polymer ?
#
loop_
_entity_poly.entity_id
_entity_poly.type
_entity_poly.pdbx_seq_one_letter_code
_entity_poly.pdbx_strand_id
1 'polypeptide(L)'
;MNLTELIKISDREEQVDVLLSTFAIDLKAEHYDYVMRSIFNSYLEESKGDAYVAVKQSNQLFEAVAERNMTIGLCLMAELYDEASDVPAHDITDGIELWIDAEGNSDLLSYLTIQHENPSKMAMRKVYQDWIDHLRAKIPVE
;
A
#
# COMPACT_ATOMS: atom_id res chain seq x y z
N MET A 1 -11.24 4.57 15.95
CA MET A 1 -11.63 5.72 15.11
C MET A 1 -12.03 5.20 13.75
N ASN A 2 -13.00 5.81 13.06
CA ASN A 2 -13.37 5.39 11.71
C ASN A 2 -12.31 5.88 10.71
N LEU A 3 -11.77 5.01 9.85
CA LEU A 3 -10.77 5.38 8.84
C LEU A 3 -11.27 6.47 7.87
N THR A 4 -12.59 6.58 7.69
CA THR A 4 -13.20 7.65 6.88
C THR A 4 -13.03 9.05 7.48
N GLU A 5 -12.87 9.16 8.80
CA GLU A 5 -12.59 10.44 9.46
C GLU A 5 -11.10 10.80 9.43
N LEU A 6 -10.22 9.84 9.13
CA LEU A 6 -8.77 10.05 9.07
C LEU A 6 -8.41 11.10 8.02
N ILE A 7 -8.99 11.00 6.82
CA ILE A 7 -8.67 11.92 5.72
C ILE A 7 -9.10 13.37 5.99
N LYS A 8 -10.02 13.58 6.94
CA LYS A 8 -10.48 14.92 7.36
C LYS A 8 -9.50 15.61 8.31
N ILE A 9 -8.55 14.87 8.89
CA ILE A 9 -7.48 15.43 9.70
C ILE A 9 -6.60 16.27 8.77
N SER A 10 -6.44 17.56 9.06
CA SER A 10 -5.69 18.48 8.21
C SER A 10 -4.18 18.27 8.26
N ASP A 11 -3.68 17.67 9.35
CA ASP A 11 -2.26 17.41 9.57
C ASP A 11 -1.87 16.01 9.10
N ARG A 12 -0.89 15.93 8.19
CA ARG A 12 -0.41 14.67 7.62
C ARG A 12 0.33 13.81 8.64
N GLU A 13 1.07 14.41 9.58
CA GLU A 13 1.77 13.64 10.61
C GLU A 13 0.77 12.96 11.55
N GLU A 14 -0.30 13.67 11.91
CA GLU A 14 -1.40 13.12 12.72
C GLU A 14 -2.16 12.02 11.96
N GLN A 15 -2.40 12.19 10.65
CA GLN A 15 -2.95 11.12 9.81
C GLN A 15 -2.10 9.85 9.85
N VAL A 16 -0.77 9.99 9.75
CA VAL A 16 0.16 8.86 9.81
C VAL A 16 0.19 8.22 11.20
N ASP A 17 0.20 9.01 12.28
CA ASP A 17 0.14 8.50 13.66
C ASP A 17 -1.10 7.63 13.88
N VAL A 18 -2.24 8.14 13.45
CA VAL A 18 -3.51 7.44 13.52
C VAL A 18 -3.44 6.14 12.73
N LEU A 19 -2.98 6.20 11.48
CA LEU A 19 -2.92 5.04 10.59
C LEU A 19 -1.99 3.98 11.15
N LEU A 20 -0.82 4.34 11.65
CA LEU A 20 0.09 3.41 12.31
C LEU A 20 -0.54 2.79 13.57
N SER A 21 -1.34 3.55 14.32
CA SER A 21 -2.04 3.02 15.49
C SER A 21 -3.09 1.96 15.14
N THR A 22 -3.66 1.96 13.92
CA THR A 22 -4.61 0.92 13.49
C THR A 22 -3.96 -0.43 13.26
N PHE A 23 -2.66 -0.43 12.99
CA PHE A 23 -1.85 -1.63 12.76
C PHE A 23 -1.19 -2.20 14.03
N ALA A 24 -1.43 -1.59 15.20
CA ALA A 24 -0.86 -2.03 16.47
C ALA A 24 -1.37 -3.40 16.96
N ILE A 25 -2.35 -4.02 16.27
CA ILE A 25 -2.99 -5.28 16.63
C ILE A 25 -2.97 -6.19 15.39
N ASP A 26 -2.04 -7.14 15.36
CA ASP A 26 -1.89 -8.26 14.42
C ASP A 26 -2.05 -7.94 12.91
N LEU A 27 -0.92 -7.94 12.19
CA LEU A 27 -0.77 -7.48 10.81
C LEU A 27 -1.11 -8.59 9.79
N LYS A 28 -2.40 -8.92 9.65
CA LYS A 28 -2.85 -9.89 8.64
C LYS A 28 -2.99 -9.24 7.26
N ALA A 29 -2.82 -10.05 6.22
CA ALA A 29 -2.88 -9.60 4.83
C ALA A 29 -4.22 -8.92 4.47
N GLU A 30 -5.32 -9.48 4.97
CA GLU A 30 -6.69 -8.92 4.85
C GLU A 30 -6.86 -7.53 5.48
N HIS A 31 -6.03 -7.18 6.48
CA HIS A 31 -6.09 -5.89 7.14
C HIS A 31 -5.53 -4.78 6.24
N TYR A 32 -4.47 -5.06 5.48
CA TYR A 32 -3.87 -4.10 4.55
C TYR A 32 -4.80 -3.74 3.40
N ASP A 33 -5.43 -4.73 2.74
CA ASP A 33 -6.43 -4.49 1.69
C ASP A 33 -7.61 -3.66 2.24
N TYR A 34 -8.15 -4.02 3.41
CA TYR A 34 -9.24 -3.26 4.04
C TYR A 34 -8.86 -1.80 4.32
N VAL A 35 -7.68 -1.56 4.91
CA VAL A 35 -7.21 -0.21 5.24
C VAL A 35 -6.95 0.59 3.97
N MET A 36 -6.22 0.02 3.01
CA MET A 36 -5.95 0.66 1.72
C MET A 36 -7.25 1.07 1.04
N ARG A 37 -8.21 0.14 0.88
CA ARG A 37 -9.51 0.42 0.25
C ARG A 37 -10.31 1.46 1.01
N SER A 38 -10.28 1.44 2.34
CA SER A 38 -10.99 2.42 3.15
C SER A 38 -10.45 3.84 2.94
N ILE A 39 -9.12 3.99 2.89
CA ILE A 39 -8.45 5.27 2.61
C ILE A 39 -8.74 5.71 1.17
N PHE A 40 -8.52 4.82 0.19
CA PHE A 40 -8.75 5.12 -1.21
C PHE A 40 -10.18 5.57 -1.47
N ASN A 41 -11.19 4.83 -0.98
CA ASN A 41 -12.60 5.18 -1.16
C ASN A 41 -12.97 6.49 -0.48
N SER A 42 -12.33 6.82 0.65
CA SER A 42 -12.57 8.10 1.34
C SER A 42 -12.04 9.25 0.48
N TYR A 43 -10.83 9.14 -0.08
CA TYR A 43 -10.30 10.14 -1.00
C TYR A 43 -11.08 10.21 -2.32
N LEU A 44 -11.60 9.07 -2.81
CA LEU A 44 -12.45 9.02 -3.99
C LEU A 44 -13.77 9.77 -3.77
N GLU A 45 -14.38 9.65 -2.58
CA GLU A 45 -15.56 10.42 -2.21
C GLU A 45 -15.25 11.93 -2.14
N GLU A 46 -14.16 12.30 -1.46
CA GLU A 46 -13.71 13.69 -1.32
C GLU A 46 -13.39 14.33 -2.68
N SER A 47 -12.77 13.58 -3.58
CA SER A 47 -12.43 14.00 -4.95
C SER A 47 -13.62 13.97 -5.91
N LYS A 48 -14.83 13.66 -5.44
CA LYS A 48 -16.06 13.54 -6.24
C LYS A 48 -15.96 12.49 -7.35
N GLY A 49 -15.27 11.40 -7.08
CA GLY A 49 -15.09 10.28 -7.99
C GLY A 49 -13.89 10.39 -8.92
N ASP A 50 -12.99 11.37 -8.72
CA ASP A 50 -11.72 11.44 -9.44
C ASP A 50 -10.74 10.40 -8.87
N ALA A 51 -10.65 9.26 -9.56
CA ALA A 51 -9.84 8.12 -9.14
C ALA A 51 -8.34 8.41 -9.21
N TYR A 52 -7.85 9.20 -10.19
CA TYR A 52 -6.45 9.58 -10.25
C TYR A 52 -6.06 10.42 -9.02
N VAL A 53 -6.89 11.40 -8.64
CA VAL A 53 -6.66 12.20 -7.44
C VAL A 53 -6.69 11.32 -6.18
N ALA A 54 -7.60 10.35 -6.09
CA ALA A 54 -7.68 9.44 -4.96
C ALA A 54 -6.46 8.53 -4.84
N VAL A 55 -6.00 7.94 -5.94
CA VAL A 55 -4.75 7.16 -5.99
C VAL A 55 -3.57 8.02 -5.55
N LYS A 56 -3.46 9.25 -6.08
CA LYS A 56 -2.38 10.18 -5.74
C LYS A 56 -2.35 10.53 -4.25
N GLN A 57 -3.49 10.90 -3.66
CA GLN A 57 -3.57 11.24 -2.23
C GLN A 57 -3.26 10.03 -1.35
N SER A 58 -3.75 8.85 -1.74
CA SER A 58 -3.46 7.59 -1.05
C SER A 58 -1.97 7.27 -1.09
N ASN A 59 -1.34 7.34 -2.26
CA ASN A 59 0.09 7.09 -2.42
C ASN A 59 0.93 8.04 -1.55
N GLN A 60 0.63 9.34 -1.59
CA GLN A 60 1.34 10.33 -0.75
C GLN A 60 1.19 10.07 0.74
N LEU A 61 0.06 9.50 1.18
CA LEU A 61 -0.11 9.11 2.58
C LEU A 61 0.72 7.85 2.89
N PHE A 62 0.72 6.86 2.01
CA PHE A 62 1.46 5.62 2.22
C PHE A 62 2.97 5.79 2.12
N GLU A 63 3.46 6.71 1.29
CA GLU A 63 4.86 7.15 1.28
C GLU A 63 5.24 7.73 2.65
N ALA A 64 4.43 8.64 3.21
CA ALA A 64 4.67 9.21 4.53
C ALA A 64 4.58 8.15 5.66
N VAL A 65 3.76 7.11 5.48
CA VAL A 65 3.75 5.94 6.37
C VAL A 65 5.05 5.15 6.22
N ALA A 66 5.53 4.91 4.99
CA ALA A 66 6.76 4.16 4.72
C ALA A 66 7.99 4.84 5.34
N GLU A 67 8.04 6.17 5.33
CA GLU A 67 9.09 6.96 6.00
C GLU A 67 9.16 6.70 7.51
N ARG A 68 8.06 6.29 8.15
CA ARG A 68 7.97 6.04 9.59
C ARG A 68 7.92 4.56 9.96
N ASN A 69 7.30 3.74 9.12
CA ASN A 69 7.25 2.29 9.20
C ASN A 69 7.23 1.72 7.77
N MET A 70 8.43 1.37 7.31
CA MET A 70 8.67 0.90 5.95
C MET A 70 7.77 -0.28 5.57
N THR A 71 7.68 -1.31 6.40
CA THR A 71 6.88 -2.50 6.12
C THR A 71 5.41 -2.16 5.89
N ILE A 72 4.80 -1.39 6.79
CA ILE A 72 3.38 -1.04 6.68
C ILE A 72 3.13 -0.20 5.42
N GLY A 73 3.96 0.81 5.19
CA GLY A 73 3.84 1.69 4.02
C GLY A 73 3.97 0.92 2.70
N LEU A 74 4.97 0.04 2.58
CA LEU A 74 5.17 -0.76 1.38
C LEU A 74 4.03 -1.77 1.14
N CYS A 75 3.50 -2.41 2.19
CA CYS A 75 2.34 -3.30 2.04
C CYS A 75 1.09 -2.52 1.56
N LEU A 76 0.86 -1.31 2.09
CA LEU A 76 -0.24 -0.46 1.63
C LEU A 76 -0.05 0.01 0.18
N MET A 77 1.18 0.38 -0.22
CA MET A 77 1.50 0.73 -1.59
C MET A 77 1.33 -0.45 -2.56
N ALA A 78 1.74 -1.66 -2.16
CA ALA A 78 1.53 -2.89 -2.95
C ALA A 78 0.05 -3.21 -3.15
N GLU A 79 -0.81 -2.89 -2.18
CA GLU A 79 -2.26 -2.98 -2.34
C GLU A 79 -2.82 -1.91 -3.26
N LEU A 80 -2.35 -0.66 -3.12
CA LEU A 80 -2.78 0.47 -3.95
C LEU A 80 -2.43 0.27 -5.43
N TYR A 81 -1.37 -0.48 -5.73
CA TYR A 81 -0.90 -0.72 -7.09
C TYR A 81 -1.99 -1.21 -8.04
N ASP A 82 -2.89 -2.07 -7.56
CA ASP A 82 -4.02 -2.62 -8.33
C ASP A 82 -4.95 -1.48 -8.79
N GLU A 83 -5.40 -0.64 -7.85
CA GLU A 83 -6.25 0.53 -8.11
C GLU A 83 -5.52 1.57 -8.99
N ALA A 84 -4.21 1.73 -8.80
CA ALA A 84 -3.38 2.63 -9.61
C ALA A 84 -3.21 2.13 -11.06
N SER A 85 -3.21 0.81 -11.27
CA SER A 85 -3.07 0.19 -12.60
C SER A 85 -4.34 0.28 -13.44
N ASP A 86 -5.51 0.40 -12.79
CA ASP A 86 -6.82 0.55 -13.44
C ASP A 86 -7.10 2.00 -13.91
N VAL A 87 -6.22 2.96 -13.58
CA VAL A 87 -6.31 4.37 -13.98
C VAL A 87 -5.03 4.82 -14.69
N PRO A 88 -5.03 5.94 -15.43
CA PRO A 88 -3.81 6.43 -16.11
C PRO A 88 -2.82 7.09 -15.11
N ALA A 89 -2.42 6.37 -14.06
CA ALA A 89 -1.50 6.81 -13.01
C ALA A 89 -0.13 6.13 -13.11
N HIS A 90 0.43 6.06 -14.32
CA HIS A 90 1.71 5.38 -14.57
C HIS A 90 2.86 5.93 -13.73
N ASP A 91 2.87 7.24 -13.46
CA ASP A 91 3.84 7.89 -12.57
C ASP A 91 3.79 7.32 -11.14
N ILE A 92 2.61 6.89 -10.69
CA ILE A 92 2.40 6.33 -9.36
C ILE A 92 2.74 4.84 -9.34
N THR A 93 2.32 4.07 -10.34
CA THR A 93 2.70 2.64 -10.43
C THR A 93 4.21 2.48 -10.51
N ASP A 94 4.88 3.28 -11.34
CA ASP A 94 6.35 3.29 -11.47
C ASP A 94 7.00 3.68 -10.13
N GLY A 95 6.44 4.66 -9.42
CA GLY A 95 6.91 5.07 -8.10
C GLY A 95 6.82 3.93 -7.06
N ILE A 96 5.69 3.24 -7.01
CA ILE A 96 5.47 2.10 -6.10
C ILE A 96 6.47 0.98 -6.39
N GLU A 97 6.67 0.64 -7.67
CA GLU A 97 7.67 -0.35 -8.08
C GLU A 97 9.06 0.04 -7.58
N LEU A 98 9.47 1.30 -7.76
CA LEU A 98 10.77 1.78 -7.30
C LEU A 98 10.95 1.69 -5.78
N TRP A 99 9.91 2.00 -5.00
CA TRP A 99 9.93 1.87 -3.54
C TRP A 99 10.06 0.41 -3.10
N ILE A 100 9.29 -0.49 -3.70
CA ILE A 100 9.36 -1.93 -3.40
C ILE A 100 10.73 -2.49 -3.82
N ASP A 101 11.20 -2.11 -5.00
CA ASP A 101 12.47 -2.57 -5.55
C ASP A 101 13.68 -2.01 -4.81
N ALA A 102 13.59 -0.87 -4.13
CA ALA A 102 14.70 -0.31 -3.37
C ALA A 102 15.03 -1.17 -2.14
N GLU A 103 14.03 -1.80 -1.54
CA GLU A 103 14.10 -2.32 -0.17
C GLU A 103 14.33 -3.84 -0.10
N GLY A 104 15.05 -4.30 0.92
CA GLY A 104 15.21 -5.71 1.24
C GLY A 104 14.41 -6.05 2.50
N ASN A 105 13.11 -6.29 2.37
CA ASN A 105 12.18 -6.41 3.51
C ASN A 105 11.51 -7.81 3.57
N SER A 106 11.84 -8.59 4.60
CA SER A 106 11.34 -9.96 4.79
C SER A 106 9.84 -10.04 5.11
N ASP A 107 9.30 -9.03 5.78
CA ASP A 107 7.89 -8.99 6.14
C ASP A 107 7.06 -8.64 4.91
N LEU A 108 7.54 -7.72 4.07
CA LEU A 108 6.96 -7.42 2.76
C LEU A 108 7.01 -8.65 1.84
N LEU A 109 8.14 -9.36 1.79
CA LEU A 109 8.25 -10.62 1.03
C LEU A 109 7.21 -11.64 1.49
N SER A 110 7.07 -11.81 2.81
CA SER A 110 6.08 -12.73 3.39
C SER A 110 4.66 -12.31 3.00
N TYR A 111 4.36 -11.03 3.10
CA TYR A 111 3.09 -10.44 2.69
C TYR A 111 2.77 -10.68 1.21
N LEU A 112 3.69 -10.31 0.32
CA LEU A 112 3.51 -10.47 -1.13
C LEU A 112 3.36 -11.94 -1.52
N THR A 113 4.05 -12.85 -0.84
CA THR A 113 3.88 -14.30 -1.05
C THR A 113 2.45 -14.75 -0.73
N ILE A 114 1.86 -14.26 0.36
CA ILE A 114 0.46 -14.54 0.71
C ILE A 114 -0.48 -13.94 -0.34
N GLN A 115 -0.27 -12.68 -0.75
CA GLN A 115 -1.14 -12.03 -1.73
C GLN A 115 -1.02 -12.62 -3.14
N HIS A 116 0.15 -13.13 -3.53
CA HIS A 116 0.35 -13.84 -4.79
C HIS A 116 -0.53 -15.11 -4.89
N GLU A 117 -0.80 -15.75 -3.76
CA GLU A 117 -1.69 -16.91 -3.65
C GLU A 117 -3.18 -16.53 -3.56
N ASN A 118 -3.49 -15.27 -3.29
CA ASN A 118 -4.86 -14.77 -3.15
C ASN A 118 -5.61 -14.82 -4.50
N PRO A 119 -6.73 -15.56 -4.62
CA PRO A 119 -7.52 -15.64 -5.86
C PRO A 119 -8.06 -14.29 -6.33
N SER A 120 -8.30 -13.35 -5.41
CA SER A 120 -8.81 -12.02 -5.76
C SER A 120 -7.76 -11.14 -6.44
N LYS A 121 -6.47 -11.49 -6.33
CA LYS A 121 -5.33 -10.75 -6.88
C LYS A 121 -4.73 -11.40 -8.14
N MET A 122 -5.50 -12.25 -8.82
CA MET A 122 -5.02 -12.99 -9.99
C MET A 122 -4.46 -12.09 -11.12
N ALA A 123 -5.04 -10.91 -11.33
CA ALA A 123 -4.54 -9.95 -12.32
C ALA A 123 -3.13 -9.45 -11.99
N MET A 124 -2.84 -9.31 -10.69
CA MET A 124 -1.57 -8.81 -10.15
C MET A 124 -0.52 -9.89 -9.91
N ARG A 125 -0.86 -11.16 -10.14
CA ARG A 125 -0.01 -12.31 -9.81
C ARG A 125 1.39 -12.20 -10.41
N LYS A 126 1.51 -11.78 -11.67
CA LYS A 126 2.82 -11.64 -12.31
C LYS A 126 3.68 -10.57 -11.63
N VAL A 127 3.12 -9.40 -11.37
CA VAL A 127 3.82 -8.29 -10.70
C VAL A 127 4.28 -8.71 -9.30
N TYR A 128 3.41 -9.35 -8.52
CA TYR A 128 3.80 -9.86 -7.21
C TYR A 128 4.88 -10.94 -7.28
N GLN A 129 4.84 -11.82 -8.28
CA GLN A 129 5.90 -12.82 -8.50
C GLN A 129 7.24 -12.14 -8.81
N ASP A 130 7.25 -11.13 -9.68
CA ASP A 130 8.45 -10.38 -10.04
C ASP A 130 9.06 -9.67 -8.80
N TRP A 131 8.23 -9.02 -7.97
CA TRP A 131 8.68 -8.42 -6.70
C TRP A 131 9.17 -9.46 -5.68
N ILE A 132 8.47 -10.60 -5.53
CA ILE A 132 8.89 -11.70 -4.64
C ILE A 132 10.29 -12.19 -5.02
N ASP A 133 10.54 -12.42 -6.31
CA ASP A 133 11.82 -12.92 -6.79
C ASP A 133 12.94 -11.90 -6.58
N HIS A 134 12.66 -10.62 -6.82
CA HIS A 134 13.59 -9.53 -6.54
C HIS A 134 13.94 -9.41 -5.04
N LEU A 135 12.94 -9.43 -4.16
CA LEU A 135 13.14 -9.36 -2.71
C LEU A 135 13.94 -10.57 -2.20
N ARG A 136 13.65 -11.78 -2.70
CA ARG A 136 14.43 -12.99 -2.35
C ARG A 136 15.89 -12.90 -2.76
N ALA A 137 16.20 -12.23 -3.87
CA ALA A 137 17.58 -12.04 -4.30
C ALA A 137 18.34 -11.04 -3.41
N LYS A 138 17.63 -10.10 -2.77
CA LYS A 138 18.20 -9.06 -1.90
C LYS A 138 18.31 -9.48 -0.43
N ILE A 139 17.38 -10.28 0.07
CA ILE A 139 17.36 -10.70 1.47
C ILE A 139 18.34 -11.87 1.63
N PRO A 140 19.42 -11.71 2.41
CA PRO A 140 20.38 -12.80 2.61
C PRO A 140 19.70 -13.98 3.30
N VAL A 141 19.98 -15.19 2.80
CA VAL A 141 19.55 -16.44 3.44
C VAL A 141 20.45 -16.66 4.66
N GLU A 142 19.89 -16.56 5.87
CA GLU A 142 20.58 -16.92 7.12
C GLU A 142 20.81 -18.44 7.25
#